data_AF-A0A7J2KF26-F1
#
_entry.id   AF-A0A7J2KF26-F1
#
_cell.length_a   1.000
_cell.length_b   1.000
_cell.length_c   1.000
_cell.angle_alpha   90.00
_cell.angle_beta   90.00
_cell.angle_gamma   90.00
#
_symmetry.space_group_name_H-M   'P 1'
#
loop_
_entity.id
_entity.type
_entity.pdbx_description
1 polymer ?
#
loop_
_entity_poly.entity_id
_entity_poly.type
_entity_poly.pdbx_seq_one_letter_code
_entity_poly.pdbx_strand_id
1 'polypeptide(L)' 'MNSSIELVKFSSPQEAYNTLIKRKNELEKRMNEIIMLRKQNKLSESEFNREKRKIEREFIEVMDRIMQLKFILNK' A
#
# COMPACT_ATOMS: atom_id res chain seq x y z
N MET A 1 -1.80 9.85 12.23
CA MET A 1 -0.47 9.51 11.69
C MET A 1 0.04 8.33 12.49
N ASN A 2 0.81 7.44 11.86
CA ASN A 2 1.29 6.11 12.30
C ASN A 2 0.49 4.94 11.75
N SER A 3 0.71 4.66 10.46
CA SER A 3 0.42 3.36 9.85
C SER A 3 1.74 2.67 9.46
N SER A 4 2.76 2.82 10.31
CA SER A 4 3.97 2.02 10.20
C SER A 4 3.58 0.56 10.42
N ILE A 5 3.57 -0.23 9.35
CA ILE A 5 3.48 -1.69 9.47
C ILE A 5 4.74 -2.12 10.23
N GLU A 6 4.58 -2.30 11.53
CA GLU A 6 5.63 -2.78 12.40
C GLU A 6 5.86 -4.26 12.09
N LEU A 7 6.96 -4.56 11.41
CA LEU A 7 7.37 -5.93 11.08
C LEU A 7 7.45 -6.83 12.33
N VAL A 8 7.63 -6.22 13.51
CA VAL A 8 7.67 -6.86 14.84
C VAL A 8 6.35 -7.57 15.20
N LYS A 9 5.23 -7.23 14.55
CA LYS A 9 3.92 -7.83 14.83
C LYS A 9 3.67 -9.17 14.15
N PHE A 10 4.57 -9.63 13.27
CA PHE A 10 4.39 -10.88 12.52
C PHE A 10 5.21 -12.02 13.13
N SER A 11 4.66 -13.23 13.11
CA SER A 11 5.28 -14.41 13.71
C SER A 11 6.44 -14.95 12.86
N SER A 12 6.49 -14.59 11.58
CA SER A 12 7.60 -14.92 10.68
C SER A 12 7.78 -13.88 9.55
N PRO A 13 8.99 -13.75 8.98
CA PRO A 13 9.23 -12.92 7.80
C PRO A 13 8.34 -13.29 6.59
N GLN A 14 7.99 -14.57 6.45
CA GLN A 14 7.11 -15.06 5.38
C GLN A 14 5.67 -14.57 5.56
N GLU A 15 5.17 -14.58 6.80
CA GLU A 15 3.83 -14.07 7.14
C GLU A 15 3.75 -12.56 6.91
N ALA A 16 4.77 -11.81 7.32
CA ALA A 16 4.89 -10.38 7.05
C ALA A 16 4.88 -10.09 5.53
N TYR A 17 5.64 -10.87 4.76
CA TYR A 17 5.70 -10.74 3.31
C TYR A 17 4.34 -10.97 2.65
N ASN A 18 3.66 -12.06 3.01
CA ASN A 18 2.33 -12.37 2.48
C ASN A 18 1.30 -11.28 2.83
N THR A 19 1.37 -10.72 4.04
CA THR A 19 0.49 -9.63 4.47
C THR A 19 0.75 -8.35 3.68
N LEU A 20 2.01 -7.99 3.49
CA LEU A 20 2.38 -6.81 2.69
C LEU A 20 1.98 -6.95 1.23
N ILE A 21 2.09 -8.14 0.64
CA ILE A 21 1.58 -8.41 -0.72
C ILE A 21 0.07 -8.21 -0.81
N LYS A 22 -0.70 -8.69 0.17
CA LYS A 22 -2.15 -8.42 0.24
C LYS A 22 -2.42 -6.92 0.31
N ARG A 23 -1.67 -6.19 1.16
CA ARG A 23 -1.84 -4.74 1.29
C ARG A 23 -1.49 -3.98 0.01
N LYS A 24 -0.43 -4.38 -0.69
CA LYS A 24 -0.08 -3.86 -2.02
C LYS A 24 -1.27 -3.97 -2.97
N ASN A 25 -1.88 -5.15 -3.07
CA ASN A 25 -3.01 -5.40 -3.96
C ASN A 25 -4.26 -4.59 -3.56
N GLU A 26 -4.50 -4.39 -2.26
CA GLU A 26 -5.57 -3.49 -1.78
C GLU A 26 -5.33 -2.04 -2.19
N LEU A 27 -4.09 -1.56 -2.09
CA LEU A 27 -3.74 -0.19 -2.50
C LEU A 27 -3.90 0.01 -4.01
N GLU A 28 -3.53 -0.99 -4.82
CA GLU A 28 -3.77 -0.97 -6.27
C GLU A 28 -5.27 -0.93 -6.61
N LYS A 29 -6.09 -1.71 -5.90
CA LYS A 29 -7.56 -1.66 -6.05
C LYS A 29 -8.13 -0.28 -5.67
N ARG A 30 -7.72 0.26 -4.52
CA ARG A 30 -8.15 1.60 -4.07
C ARG A 30 -7.75 2.69 -5.05
N MET A 31 -6.55 2.61 -5.64
CA MET A 31 -6.11 3.55 -6.68
C MET A 31 -7.05 3.49 -7.90
N ASN A 32 -7.37 2.27 -8.36
CA ASN A 32 -8.29 2.10 -9.49
C ASN A 32 -9.70 2.63 -9.18
N GLU A 33 -10.21 2.41 -7.98
CA GLU A 33 -11.50 2.93 -7.53
C GLU A 33 -11.55 4.46 -7.58
N ILE A 34 -10.53 5.15 -7.02
CA ILE A 34 -10.52 6.63 -7.04
C ILE A 34 -10.36 7.19 -8.46
N ILE A 35 -9.63 6.49 -9.34
CA ILE A 35 -9.52 6.85 -10.77
C ILE A 35 -10.90 6.73 -11.44
N MET A 36 -11.64 5.65 -11.17
CA MET A 36 -12.99 5.46 -11.73
C MET A 36 -13.97 6.51 -11.21
N LEU A 37 -13.93 6.84 -9.92
CA LEU A 37 -14.76 7.90 -9.34
C LEU A 37 -14.43 9.27 -9.95
N ARG A 38 -13.14 9.58 -10.17
CA ARG A 38 -12.72 10.82 -10.84
C ARG A 38 -13.20 10.89 -12.29
N LYS A 39 -13.12 9.77 -13.03
CA LYS A 39 -13.65 9.65 -14.41
C LYS A 39 -15.16 9.84 -14.46
N GLN A 40 -15.89 9.43 -13.42
CA GLN A 40 -17.33 9.64 -13.28
C GLN A 40 -17.68 11.04 -12.75
N ASN A 41 -16.70 11.95 -12.56
CA ASN A 41 -16.87 13.26 -11.92
C ASN A 41 -17.52 13.20 -10.52
N LYS A 42 -17.42 12.04 -9.84
CA LYS A 42 -17.93 11.83 -8.47
C LYS A 42 -16.94 12.25 -7.38
N LEU A 43 -15.79 12.78 -7.79
CA LEU A 43 -14.69 13.13 -6.90
C LEU A 43 -14.05 14.41 -7.44
N SER A 44 -13.93 15.44 -6.59
CA SER A 44 -13.28 16.68 -7.01
C SER A 44 -11.78 16.46 -7.26
N GLU A 45 -11.17 17.36 -8.02
CA GLU A 45 -9.74 17.32 -8.29
C GLU A 45 -8.90 17.37 -7.01
N SER A 46 -9.32 18.18 -6.03
CA SER A 46 -8.65 18.28 -4.73
C SER A 46 -8.77 17.00 -3.91
N GLU A 47 -9.93 16.37 -3.87
CA GLU A 47 -10.14 15.10 -3.17
C GLU A 47 -9.34 13.99 -3.82
N PHE A 48 -9.32 13.96 -5.15
CA PHE A 48 -8.61 12.94 -5.93
C PHE A 48 -7.12 13.03 -5.64
N ASN A 49 -6.55 14.23 -5.72
CA ASN A 49 -5.14 14.45 -5.45
C ASN A 49 -4.78 14.15 -3.99
N ARG A 50 -5.67 14.43 -3.04
CA ARG A 50 -5.45 14.09 -1.63
C ARG A 50 -5.41 12.58 -1.41
N GLU A 51 -6.39 11.85 -1.93
CA GLU A 51 -6.46 10.38 -1.75
C GLU A 51 -5.36 9.67 -2.54
N LYS A 52 -5.09 10.11 -3.77
CA LYS A 52 -3.97 9.62 -4.59
C LYS A 52 -2.65 9.71 -3.84
N ARG A 53 -2.31 10.88 -3.28
CA ARG A 53 -1.06 11.06 -2.53
C ARG A 53 -0.98 10.17 -1.28
N LYS A 54 -2.10 9.92 -0.60
CA LYS A 54 -2.12 8.99 0.54
C LYS A 54 -1.81 7.57 0.10
N ILE A 55 -2.46 7.10 -0.97
CA ILE A 55 -2.25 5.75 -1.51
C ILE A 55 -0.82 5.59 -2.02
N GLU A 56 -0.28 6.57 -2.75
CA GLU A 56 1.09 6.55 -3.29
C GLU A 56 2.14 6.44 -2.18
N ARG A 57 2.00 7.24 -1.11
CA ARG A 57 2.92 7.18 0.04
C ARG A 57 2.90 5.80 0.69
N GLU A 58 1.71 5.29 0.98
CA GLU A 58 1.55 3.98 1.61
C GLU A 58 2.09 2.86 0.70
N PHE A 59 1.87 2.97 -0.61
CA PHE A 59 2.37 2.00 -1.58
C PHE A 59 3.89 1.95 -1.61
N ILE A 60 4.56 3.11 -1.59
CA ILE A 60 6.03 3.19 -1.53
C ILE A 60 6.55 2.50 -0.26
N GLU A 61 5.96 2.79 0.90
CA GLU A 61 6.37 2.17 2.17
C GLU A 61 6.15 0.65 2.19
N VAL A 62 5.03 0.18 1.63
CA VAL A 62 4.75 -1.26 1.51
C VAL A 62 5.76 -1.93 0.58
N MET A 63 6.06 -1.32 -0.57
CA MET A 63 7.00 -1.86 -1.54
C MET A 63 8.43 -1.93 -0.99
N ASP A 64 8.88 -0.91 -0.27
CA ASP A 64 10.18 -0.89 0.40
C ASP A 64 10.30 -2.05 1.41
N ARG A 65 9.28 -2.24 2.26
CA ARG A 65 9.24 -3.37 3.22
C ARG A 65 9.20 -4.73 2.54
N ILE A 66 8.45 -4.88 1.43
CA ILE A 66 8.44 -6.11 0.62
C ILE A 66 9.85 -6.41 0.11
N MET A 67 10.56 -5.40 -0.39
CA MET A 67 11.92 -5.56 -0.91
C MET A 67 12.90 -5.99 0.19
N GLN A 68 12.81 -5.39 1.38
CA GLN A 68 13.61 -5.77 2.55
C GLN A 68 13.36 -7.23 2.96
N LEU A 69 12.09 -7.65 3.06
CA LEU A 69 11.75 -9.02 3.42
C LEU A 69 12.17 -10.02 2.34
N LYS A 70 12.04 -9.68 1.06
CA LYS A 70 12.51 -10.52 -0.05
C LYS A 70 14.02 -10.77 0.03
N PHE A 71 14.80 -9.77 0.41
CA PHE A 71 16.23 -9.93 0.65
C PHE A 71 16.53 -10.86 1.84
N ILE A 72 15.75 -10.77 2.92
CA ILE A 72 15.91 -11.63 4.11
C ILE A 72 15.52 -13.08 3.80
N LEU A 73 14.43 -13.31 3.08
CA LEU A 73 13.91 -14.64 2.75
C LEU A 73 14.74 -15.40 1.70
N ASN A 74 15.54 -14.69 0.90
CA ASN A 74 16.41 -15.27 -0.12
C ASN A 74 17.84 -15.57 0.38
N LYS A 75 18.11 -15.41 1.69
CA LYS A 75 19.34 -15.84 2.35
C LYS A 75 19.13 -17.19 3.02
#